data_AF-A0A946SJL5-F1
#
_entry.id   AF-A0A946SJL5-F1
#
_cell.length_a   1.000
_cell.length_b   1.000
_cell.length_c   1.000
_cell.angle_alpha   90.00
_cell.angle_beta   90.00
_cell.angle_gamma   90.00
#
_symmetry.space_group_name_H-M   'P 1'
#
loop_
_entity.id
_entity.type
_entity.pdbx_description
1 polymer ?
#
loop_
_entity_poly.entity_id
_entity_poly.type
_entity_poly.pdbx_seq_one_letter_code
_entity_poly.pdbx_strand_id
1 'polypeptide(L)'
;MKVFLTGSTGFVGSYVLRALLDAGHDVRVLVRPGSETRLHDASDAVDIVRGDVTDADSLDGLLDGCEGVVHLVGIIREDVSAGATFERVHLDGARNVIDAATAAGVQRFVLMSANGAKPREDAVSAYQWTKYEAEEHLRASDMEHVIFRPSVIFGRPSGGQPEFASELAGSLLGVPLAPLPLFKDGFPTVAEVAAGLTRPSSSAQRSLATTGSEIELQPVAVEDVAAAMAKAVDRDGVSNTTYDVGGRDRFRWGQLLDVLTLAKGARPRRKIVVPAFLIRFLLGLPIVRSLLPLTADQLDMLLAGNVCDEGPFVRDFDIEPIRFAPDTVAYVGTGVARVATATASSGKYLLRHYDPPAPNTGIGHAKFGMWVFLASEVMFFTGLIGAYIILRNATPGWPDPGDRLSLGLTAFMTFLLIVSSMTLVLSLSAIQRGLQARFKLFLGLTVLCGAAFVGLQVYEWSHFLAHSAPSTDMFWGVFYTLTGFHGAHVTIGVVALAMIYIKALRGGYTETQYGDVEMTGLYWHFVDLVWIILFTIIYLI
;
A
#
# COMPACT_ATOMS: atom_id res chain seq x y z
N MET A 1 -33.38 3.68 22.51
CA MET A 1 -33.67 2.50 21.69
C MET A 1 -32.58 1.46 21.86
N LYS A 2 -32.87 0.21 21.53
CA LYS A 2 -31.88 -0.87 21.50
C LYS A 2 -31.18 -0.95 20.14
N VAL A 3 -29.86 -0.76 20.12
CA VAL A 3 -29.05 -0.63 18.90
C VAL A 3 -28.11 -1.82 18.73
N PHE A 4 -28.16 -2.47 17.57
CA PHE A 4 -27.20 -3.49 17.19
C PHE A 4 -25.98 -2.86 16.51
N LEU A 5 -24.81 -2.99 17.12
CA LEU A 5 -23.55 -2.42 16.61
C LEU A 5 -22.60 -3.52 16.15
N THR A 6 -22.23 -3.47 14.87
CA THR A 6 -21.14 -4.30 14.33
C THR A 6 -19.86 -3.48 14.22
N GLY A 7 -18.69 -4.14 14.28
CA GLY A 7 -17.39 -3.46 14.13
C GLY A 7 -16.94 -2.65 15.35
N SER A 8 -17.58 -2.82 16.51
CA SER A 8 -17.27 -2.12 17.77
C SER A 8 -15.83 -2.27 18.26
N THR A 9 -15.16 -3.36 17.90
CA THR A 9 -13.74 -3.63 18.23
C THR A 9 -12.72 -2.88 17.36
N GLY A 10 -13.20 -2.19 16.31
CA GLY A 10 -12.38 -1.40 15.38
C GLY A 10 -12.12 0.02 15.87
N PHE A 11 -11.31 0.77 15.10
CA PHE A 11 -10.98 2.16 15.39
C PHE A 11 -12.24 3.03 15.50
N VAL A 12 -12.99 3.19 14.41
CA VAL A 12 -14.22 4.01 14.39
C VAL A 12 -15.30 3.42 15.28
N GLY A 13 -15.43 2.09 15.33
CA GLY A 13 -16.44 1.42 16.14
C GLY A 13 -16.31 1.69 17.64
N SER A 14 -15.10 1.85 18.15
CA SER A 14 -14.89 2.22 19.56
C SER A 14 -15.43 3.61 19.91
N TYR A 15 -15.37 4.54 18.96
CA TYR A 15 -15.92 5.90 19.12
C TYR A 15 -17.43 5.93 18.97
N VAL A 16 -17.96 5.24 17.95
CA VAL A 16 -19.41 5.12 17.74
C VAL A 16 -20.08 4.44 18.93
N LEU A 17 -19.48 3.37 19.47
CA LEU A 17 -19.98 2.70 20.67
C LEU A 17 -20.12 3.68 21.84
N ARG A 18 -19.09 4.47 22.13
CA ARG A 18 -19.13 5.48 23.19
C ARG A 18 -20.19 6.54 22.91
N ALA A 19 -20.27 7.06 21.68
CA ALA A 19 -21.26 8.05 21.29
C ALA A 19 -22.70 7.52 21.44
N LEU A 20 -22.96 6.25 21.13
CA LEU A 20 -24.28 5.62 21.34
C LEU A 20 -24.62 5.47 22.83
N LEU A 21 -23.65 5.07 23.66
CA LEU A 21 -23.83 4.95 25.10
C LEU A 21 -24.05 6.32 25.76
N ASP A 22 -23.29 7.34 25.34
CA ASP A 22 -23.42 8.72 25.83
C ASP A 22 -24.76 9.34 25.41
N ALA A 23 -25.31 8.93 24.26
CA ALA A 23 -26.66 9.27 23.82
C ALA A 23 -27.77 8.50 24.56
N GLY A 24 -27.41 7.58 25.46
CA GLY A 24 -28.36 6.83 26.31
C GLY A 24 -29.03 5.64 25.61
N HIS A 25 -28.44 5.12 24.53
CA HIS A 25 -28.93 3.91 23.88
C HIS A 25 -28.49 2.63 24.61
N ASP A 26 -29.33 1.59 24.55
CA ASP A 26 -28.95 0.24 24.97
C ASP A 26 -28.26 -0.45 23.79
N VAL A 27 -26.99 -0.85 23.93
CA VAL A 27 -26.17 -1.29 22.80
C VAL A 27 -25.86 -2.78 22.90
N ARG A 28 -26.28 -3.53 21.88
CA ARG A 28 -25.86 -4.90 21.63
C ARG A 28 -24.72 -4.91 20.62
N VAL A 29 -23.55 -5.43 21.00
CA VAL A 29 -22.37 -5.46 20.15
C VAL A 29 -22.12 -6.86 19.59
N LEU A 30 -21.91 -6.95 18.27
CA LEU A 30 -21.45 -8.17 17.62
C LEU A 30 -19.92 -8.25 17.68
N VAL A 31 -19.40 -9.32 18.28
CA VAL A 31 -17.96 -9.55 18.44
C VAL A 31 -17.56 -10.90 17.87
N ARG A 32 -16.54 -10.92 17.02
CA ARG A 32 -15.93 -12.19 16.56
C ARG A 32 -15.21 -12.88 17.73
N PRO A 33 -15.27 -14.21 17.84
CA PRO A 33 -14.55 -14.95 18.88
C PRO A 33 -13.07 -14.56 18.98
N GLY A 34 -12.59 -14.29 20.19
CA GLY A 34 -11.21 -13.88 20.46
C GLY A 34 -10.94 -12.38 20.34
N SER A 35 -11.95 -11.57 20.03
CA SER A 35 -11.84 -10.10 19.94
C SER A 35 -12.47 -9.36 21.12
N GLU A 36 -13.01 -10.07 22.11
CA GLU A 36 -13.76 -9.50 23.25
C GLU A 36 -12.91 -8.53 24.08
N THR A 37 -11.61 -8.82 24.24
CA THR A 37 -10.68 -7.98 25.01
C THR A 37 -10.46 -6.59 24.38
N ARG A 38 -10.87 -6.39 23.12
CA ARG A 38 -10.75 -5.11 22.40
C ARG A 38 -11.90 -4.15 22.69
N LEU A 39 -12.93 -4.57 23.40
CA LEU A 39 -13.98 -3.67 23.90
C LEU A 39 -13.50 -2.80 25.07
N HIS A 40 -12.33 -3.13 25.64
CA HIS A 40 -11.72 -2.41 26.76
C HIS A 40 -12.75 -2.16 27.87
N ASP A 41 -12.90 -0.92 28.32
CA ASP A 41 -13.72 -0.56 29.48
C ASP A 41 -15.24 -0.59 29.21
N ALA A 42 -15.66 -0.85 27.97
CA ALA A 42 -17.08 -0.86 27.60
C ALA A 42 -17.76 -2.22 27.77
N SER A 43 -17.01 -3.29 28.08
CA SER A 43 -17.56 -4.67 28.12
C SER A 43 -18.73 -4.84 29.09
N ASP A 44 -18.72 -4.12 30.20
CA ASP A 44 -19.73 -4.25 31.27
C ASP A 44 -20.98 -3.40 31.00
N ALA A 45 -20.92 -2.51 30.00
CA ALA A 45 -21.98 -1.55 29.68
C ALA A 45 -22.83 -1.97 28.46
N VAL A 46 -22.51 -3.11 27.83
CA VAL A 46 -23.13 -3.56 26.57
C VAL A 46 -23.55 -5.02 26.62
N ASP A 47 -24.54 -5.37 25.81
CA ASP A 47 -24.92 -6.77 25.55
C ASP A 47 -23.99 -7.35 24.47
N ILE A 48 -23.15 -8.32 24.82
CA ILE A 48 -22.16 -8.91 23.88
C ILE A 48 -22.75 -10.18 23.26
N VAL A 49 -22.91 -10.17 21.94
CA VAL A 49 -23.24 -11.37 21.16
C VAL A 49 -22.07 -11.76 20.26
N ARG A 50 -21.93 -13.08 20.02
CA ARG A 50 -20.85 -13.63 19.21
C ARG A 50 -21.35 -14.07 17.85
N GLY A 51 -20.64 -13.68 16.80
CA GLY A 51 -20.92 -14.09 15.43
C GLY A 51 -19.91 -13.47 14.45
N ASP A 52 -20.04 -13.83 13.18
CA ASP A 52 -19.23 -13.34 12.09
C ASP A 52 -20.15 -12.84 10.97
N VAL A 53 -19.99 -11.57 10.56
CA VAL A 53 -20.83 -11.02 9.50
C VAL A 53 -20.69 -11.78 8.17
N THR A 54 -19.56 -12.47 7.95
CA THR A 54 -19.33 -13.27 6.74
C THR A 54 -19.98 -14.66 6.78
N ASP A 55 -20.64 -15.01 7.89
CA ASP A 55 -21.38 -16.24 8.12
C ASP A 55 -22.82 -15.91 8.52
N ALA A 56 -23.75 -16.02 7.55
CA ALA A 56 -25.15 -15.63 7.73
C ALA A 56 -25.84 -16.40 8.86
N ASP A 57 -25.56 -17.70 8.99
CA ASP A 57 -26.15 -18.56 10.02
C ASP A 57 -25.75 -18.11 11.44
N SER A 58 -24.58 -17.47 11.57
CA SER A 58 -24.10 -16.96 12.86
C SER A 58 -24.84 -15.71 13.34
N LEU A 59 -25.67 -15.09 12.50
CA LEU A 59 -26.45 -13.89 12.83
C LEU A 59 -27.89 -14.21 13.25
N ASP A 60 -28.32 -15.46 13.13
CA ASP A 60 -29.69 -15.88 13.40
C ASP A 60 -30.13 -15.53 14.84
N GLY A 61 -31.26 -14.82 14.96
CA GLY A 61 -31.82 -14.33 16.22
C GLY A 61 -30.97 -13.28 16.99
N LEU A 62 -29.78 -12.90 16.51
CA LEU A 62 -28.90 -11.99 17.26
C LEU A 62 -29.43 -10.55 17.29
N LEU A 63 -30.21 -10.16 16.28
CA LEU A 63 -30.80 -8.83 16.15
C LEU A 63 -32.18 -8.73 16.82
N ASP A 64 -32.67 -9.80 17.45
CA ASP A 64 -33.99 -9.83 18.07
C ASP A 64 -34.15 -8.76 19.15
N GLY A 65 -35.20 -7.96 19.01
CA GLY A 65 -35.54 -6.86 19.90
C GLY A 65 -34.70 -5.59 19.70
N CYS A 66 -33.82 -5.55 18.69
CA CYS A 66 -33.14 -4.31 18.29
C CYS A 66 -34.07 -3.46 17.42
N GLU A 67 -34.04 -2.15 17.65
CA GLU A 67 -34.85 -1.17 16.92
C GLU A 67 -34.03 -0.46 15.83
N GLY A 68 -32.70 -0.46 15.96
CA GLY A 68 -31.78 0.09 14.97
C GLY A 68 -30.48 -0.70 14.84
N VAL A 69 -29.83 -0.59 13.68
CA VAL A 69 -28.51 -1.16 13.40
C VAL A 69 -27.51 -0.06 13.06
N VAL A 70 -26.29 -0.17 13.56
CA VAL A 70 -25.12 0.57 13.06
C VAL A 70 -24.08 -0.42 12.53
N HIS A 71 -23.84 -0.38 11.23
CA HIS A 71 -22.93 -1.30 10.54
C HIS A 71 -21.60 -0.64 10.19
N LEU A 72 -20.51 -1.07 10.85
CA LEU A 72 -19.17 -0.49 10.70
C LEU A 72 -18.12 -1.50 10.23
N VAL A 73 -18.51 -2.75 9.95
CA VAL A 73 -17.53 -3.76 9.55
C VAL A 73 -16.93 -3.38 8.19
N GLY A 74 -15.61 -3.35 8.15
CA GLY A 74 -14.85 -3.01 6.97
C GLY A 74 -13.39 -3.35 7.17
N ILE A 75 -12.71 -3.65 6.07
CA ILE A 75 -11.27 -3.85 6.00
C ILE A 75 -10.70 -2.86 4.98
N ILE A 76 -9.49 -2.39 5.23
CA ILE A 76 -8.78 -1.48 4.30
C ILE A 76 -7.73 -2.22 3.46
N ARG A 77 -7.47 -3.49 3.78
CA ARG A 77 -6.55 -4.41 3.09
C ARG A 77 -7.16 -5.81 3.13
N GLU A 78 -7.06 -6.53 2.03
CA GLU A 78 -7.51 -7.92 1.97
C GLU A 78 -6.49 -8.86 2.62
N ASP A 79 -6.99 -9.86 3.33
CA ASP A 79 -6.23 -11.02 3.80
C ASP A 79 -6.89 -12.28 3.24
N VAL A 80 -6.43 -12.70 2.06
CA VAL A 80 -6.94 -13.88 1.37
C VAL A 80 -6.70 -15.15 2.19
N SER A 81 -5.62 -15.21 2.98
CA SER A 81 -5.31 -16.38 3.81
C SER A 81 -6.28 -16.54 4.97
N ALA A 82 -6.76 -15.43 5.52
CA ALA A 82 -7.81 -15.40 6.55
C ALA A 82 -9.24 -15.36 5.95
N GLY A 83 -9.39 -15.41 4.63
CA GLY A 83 -10.69 -15.33 3.95
C GLY A 83 -11.37 -13.95 4.03
N ALA A 84 -10.62 -12.91 4.38
CA ALA A 84 -11.11 -11.53 4.52
C ALA A 84 -10.83 -10.73 3.24
N THR A 85 -11.70 -10.89 2.24
CA THR A 85 -11.68 -10.11 1.00
C THR A 85 -12.70 -8.95 1.07
N PHE A 86 -12.55 -7.94 0.22
CA PHE A 86 -13.50 -6.83 0.16
C PHE A 86 -14.90 -7.32 -0.21
N GLU A 87 -15.02 -8.26 -1.15
CA GLU A 87 -16.30 -8.85 -1.52
C GLU A 87 -16.96 -9.57 -0.33
N ARG A 88 -16.22 -10.47 0.34
CA ARG A 88 -16.76 -11.22 1.48
C ARG A 88 -17.13 -10.32 2.66
N VAL A 89 -16.30 -9.32 2.97
CA VAL A 89 -16.48 -8.51 4.19
C VAL A 89 -17.38 -7.30 3.95
N HIS A 90 -17.21 -6.58 2.85
CA HIS A 90 -17.99 -5.36 2.58
C HIS A 90 -19.33 -5.63 1.93
N LEU A 91 -19.39 -6.61 1.02
CA LEU A 91 -20.62 -6.92 0.30
C LEU A 91 -21.39 -8.03 1.00
N ASP A 92 -20.87 -9.25 1.03
CA ASP A 92 -21.59 -10.39 1.63
C ASP A 92 -21.84 -10.15 3.12
N GLY A 93 -20.84 -9.63 3.84
CA GLY A 93 -20.97 -9.28 5.25
C GLY A 93 -22.02 -8.21 5.53
N ALA A 94 -22.13 -7.19 4.69
CA ALA A 94 -23.17 -6.18 4.83
C ALA A 94 -24.55 -6.75 4.49
N ARG A 95 -24.67 -7.53 3.40
CA ARG A 95 -25.91 -8.21 3.00
C ARG A 95 -26.46 -9.08 4.12
N ASN A 96 -25.63 -9.92 4.71
CA ASN A 96 -26.04 -10.79 5.81
C ASN A 96 -26.60 -10.00 6.99
N VAL A 97 -25.99 -8.85 7.34
CA VAL A 97 -26.49 -8.00 8.44
C VAL A 97 -27.77 -7.27 8.06
N ILE A 98 -27.90 -6.79 6.81
CA ILE A 98 -29.11 -6.13 6.31
C ILE A 98 -30.28 -7.11 6.27
N ASP A 99 -30.04 -8.34 5.79
CA ASP A 99 -31.05 -9.38 5.68
C ASP A 99 -31.50 -9.86 7.08
N ALA A 100 -30.55 -10.05 8.00
CA ALA A 100 -30.87 -10.37 9.39
C ALA A 100 -31.63 -9.24 10.10
N ALA A 101 -31.30 -7.98 9.81
CA ALA A 101 -32.03 -6.82 10.34
C ALA A 101 -33.46 -6.74 9.79
N THR A 102 -33.63 -7.04 8.50
CA THR A 102 -34.94 -7.13 7.84
C THR A 102 -35.78 -8.24 8.47
N ALA A 103 -35.20 -9.43 8.68
CA ALA A 103 -35.89 -10.57 9.31
C ALA A 103 -36.30 -10.27 10.77
N ALA A 104 -35.47 -9.54 11.51
CA ALA A 104 -35.77 -9.12 12.88
C ALA A 104 -36.75 -7.93 12.97
N GLY A 105 -37.16 -7.34 11.83
CA GLY A 105 -38.08 -6.20 11.79
C GLY A 105 -37.47 -4.90 12.32
N VAL A 106 -36.15 -4.72 12.17
CA VAL A 106 -35.46 -3.48 12.52
C VAL A 106 -36.00 -2.33 11.69
N GLN A 107 -36.21 -1.16 12.31
CA GLN A 107 -36.81 -0.01 11.64
C GLN A 107 -35.77 0.91 11.00
N ARG A 108 -34.60 1.06 11.64
CA ARG A 108 -33.57 2.01 11.23
C ARG A 108 -32.20 1.37 11.03
N PHE A 109 -31.53 1.71 9.93
CA PHE A 109 -30.22 1.17 9.60
C PHE A 109 -29.21 2.28 9.25
N VAL A 110 -28.09 2.34 9.96
CA VAL A 110 -27.01 3.28 9.69
C VAL A 110 -25.80 2.52 9.14
N LEU A 111 -25.42 2.82 7.90
CA LEU A 111 -24.32 2.13 7.20
C LEU A 111 -23.10 3.04 7.06
N MET A 112 -21.92 2.53 7.44
CA MET A 112 -20.65 3.11 7.05
C MET A 112 -20.18 2.54 5.70
N SER A 113 -20.32 3.38 4.67
CA SER A 113 -19.75 3.16 3.35
C SER A 113 -18.35 3.81 3.26
N ALA A 114 -18.00 4.38 2.11
CA ALA A 114 -16.77 5.13 1.90
C ALA A 114 -16.96 6.20 0.81
N ASN A 115 -16.22 7.30 0.93
CA ASN A 115 -16.17 8.29 -0.13
C ASN A 115 -15.61 7.68 -1.42
N GLY A 116 -16.22 8.04 -2.55
CA GLY A 116 -15.89 7.46 -3.86
C GLY A 116 -16.45 6.06 -4.11
N ALA A 117 -17.40 5.57 -3.30
CA ALA A 117 -18.18 4.37 -3.63
C ALA A 117 -18.94 4.59 -4.95
N LYS A 118 -18.75 3.68 -5.91
CA LYS A 118 -19.26 3.77 -7.29
C LYS A 118 -19.61 2.39 -7.84
N PRO A 119 -20.47 2.30 -8.88
CA PRO A 119 -20.73 1.06 -9.60
C PRO A 119 -19.44 0.39 -10.09
N ARG A 120 -19.50 -0.93 -10.29
CA ARG A 120 -18.32 -1.74 -10.65
C ARG A 120 -17.66 -1.31 -11.96
N GLU A 121 -18.41 -0.82 -12.94
CA GLU A 121 -17.84 -0.28 -14.18
C GLU A 121 -16.98 0.99 -13.98
N ASP A 122 -17.27 1.80 -12.97
CA ASP A 122 -16.68 3.12 -12.75
C ASP A 122 -15.68 3.16 -11.58
N ALA A 123 -15.62 2.09 -10.79
CA ALA A 123 -14.77 1.98 -9.62
C ALA A 123 -13.30 1.71 -10.00
N VAL A 124 -12.36 2.41 -9.37
CA VAL A 124 -10.92 2.19 -9.57
C VAL A 124 -10.36 1.06 -8.72
N SER A 125 -11.11 0.60 -7.71
CA SER A 125 -10.71 -0.48 -6.80
C SER A 125 -11.88 -1.35 -6.37
N ALA A 126 -11.57 -2.58 -5.93
CA ALA A 126 -12.59 -3.47 -5.38
C ALA A 126 -13.24 -2.94 -4.10
N TYR A 127 -12.49 -2.16 -3.34
CA TYR A 127 -12.97 -1.46 -2.15
C TYR A 127 -14.19 -0.56 -2.45
N GLN A 128 -14.15 0.20 -3.56
CA GLN A 128 -15.21 1.16 -3.89
C GLN A 128 -16.49 0.50 -4.36
N TRP A 129 -16.41 -0.47 -5.28
CA TRP A 129 -17.64 -1.07 -5.82
C TRP A 129 -18.31 -2.01 -4.83
N THR A 130 -17.54 -2.72 -4.00
CA THR A 130 -18.15 -3.58 -2.95
C THR A 130 -18.91 -2.75 -1.92
N LYS A 131 -18.41 -1.56 -1.57
CA LYS A 131 -19.12 -0.60 -0.71
C LYS A 131 -20.37 -0.04 -1.39
N TYR A 132 -20.30 0.29 -2.67
CA TYR A 132 -21.46 0.75 -3.44
C TYR A 132 -22.56 -0.32 -3.54
N GLU A 133 -22.21 -1.57 -3.87
CA GLU A 133 -23.18 -2.68 -3.95
C GLU A 133 -23.86 -2.95 -2.59
N ALA A 134 -23.14 -2.77 -1.48
CA ALA A 134 -23.73 -2.86 -0.14
C ALA A 134 -24.74 -1.73 0.13
N GLU A 135 -24.48 -0.51 -0.36
CA GLU A 135 -25.44 0.58 -0.30
C GLU A 135 -26.71 0.28 -1.09
N GLU A 136 -26.57 -0.22 -2.33
CA GLU A 136 -27.72 -0.55 -3.17
C GLU A 136 -28.58 -1.66 -2.55
N HIS A 137 -27.94 -2.67 -1.92
CA HIS A 137 -28.66 -3.69 -1.17
C HIS A 137 -29.45 -3.10 0.00
N LEU A 138 -28.87 -2.16 0.73
CA LEU A 138 -29.58 -1.47 1.81
C LEU A 138 -30.74 -0.60 1.29
N ARG A 139 -30.53 0.12 0.17
CA ARG A 139 -31.58 0.92 -0.47
C ARG A 139 -32.76 0.09 -0.97
N ALA A 140 -32.51 -1.18 -1.31
CA ALA A 140 -33.54 -2.12 -1.73
C ALA A 140 -34.34 -2.70 -0.55
N SER A 141 -33.91 -2.49 0.69
CA SER A 141 -34.67 -2.89 1.89
C SER A 141 -35.78 -1.89 2.23
N ASP A 142 -36.76 -2.34 3.02
CA ASP A 142 -37.85 -1.49 3.51
C ASP A 142 -37.47 -0.65 4.76
N MET A 143 -36.22 -0.75 5.23
CA MET A 143 -35.74 -0.04 6.42
C MET A 143 -35.44 1.44 6.12
N GLU A 144 -35.77 2.32 7.06
CA GLU A 144 -35.28 3.69 7.01
C GLU A 144 -33.76 3.68 7.20
N HIS A 145 -33.01 4.26 6.27
CA HIS A 145 -31.55 4.15 6.32
C HIS A 145 -30.80 5.47 6.20
N VAL A 146 -29.60 5.52 6.78
CA VAL A 146 -28.65 6.62 6.60
C VAL A 146 -27.30 6.02 6.20
N ILE A 147 -26.74 6.49 5.09
CA ILE A 147 -25.45 6.01 4.59
C ILE A 147 -24.42 7.13 4.76
N PHE A 148 -23.34 6.85 5.48
CA PHE A 148 -22.20 7.76 5.60
C PHE A 148 -21.07 7.29 4.69
N ARG A 149 -20.60 8.18 3.81
CA ARG A 149 -19.46 7.98 2.92
C ARG A 149 -18.27 8.83 3.38
N PRO A 150 -17.53 8.38 4.42
CA PRO A 150 -16.42 9.14 4.92
C PRO A 150 -15.24 9.19 3.97
N SER A 151 -14.63 10.36 3.96
CA SER A 151 -13.25 10.56 3.54
C SER A 151 -12.28 9.89 4.52
N VAL A 152 -10.99 10.23 4.45
CA VAL A 152 -10.00 9.65 5.35
C VAL A 152 -10.26 10.09 6.80
N ILE A 153 -10.50 9.12 7.69
CA ILE A 153 -10.82 9.39 9.10
C ILE A 153 -9.53 9.45 9.91
N PHE A 154 -9.40 10.47 10.77
CA PHE A 154 -8.30 10.59 11.73
C PHE A 154 -8.81 10.68 13.17
N GLY A 155 -7.98 10.26 14.12
CA GLY A 155 -8.29 10.32 15.56
C GLY A 155 -7.37 9.41 16.36
N ARG A 156 -7.35 9.55 17.69
CA ARG A 156 -6.47 8.71 18.53
C ARG A 156 -7.03 7.28 18.60
N PRO A 157 -6.31 6.25 18.12
CA PRO A 157 -6.80 4.88 18.28
C PRO A 157 -6.80 4.50 19.77
N SER A 158 -7.84 3.78 20.21
CA SER A 158 -7.96 3.30 21.60
C SER A 158 -6.99 2.15 21.93
N GLY A 159 -6.28 1.61 20.93
CA GLY A 159 -5.33 0.51 21.02
C GLY A 159 -4.51 0.37 19.73
N GLY A 160 -3.99 -0.83 19.43
CA GLY A 160 -3.21 -1.11 18.22
C GLY A 160 -4.01 -1.19 16.92
N GLN A 161 -5.20 -0.57 16.85
CA GLN A 161 -6.00 -0.56 15.63
C GLN A 161 -5.31 0.29 14.54
N PRO A 162 -5.38 -0.13 13.27
CA PRO A 162 -4.83 0.64 12.17
C PRO A 162 -5.62 1.95 12.01
N GLU A 163 -4.90 3.08 12.05
CA GLU A 163 -5.43 4.44 11.84
C GLU A 163 -4.48 5.19 10.90
N PHE A 164 -5.05 5.95 9.96
CA PHE A 164 -4.32 6.51 8.82
C PHE A 164 -3.15 7.41 9.21
N ALA A 165 -3.36 8.37 10.12
CA ALA A 165 -2.34 9.32 10.54
C ALA A 165 -1.21 8.61 11.28
N SER A 166 -1.55 7.66 12.15
CA SER A 166 -0.62 6.84 12.94
C SER A 166 0.21 5.91 12.06
N GLU A 167 -0.39 5.23 11.09
CA GLU A 167 0.33 4.36 10.15
C GLU A 167 1.33 5.17 9.32
N LEU A 168 0.90 6.30 8.75
CA LEU A 168 1.77 7.15 7.93
C LEU A 168 2.89 7.79 8.77
N ALA A 169 2.58 8.18 10.01
CA ALA A 169 3.55 8.72 10.94
C ALA A 169 4.59 7.69 11.42
N GLY A 170 4.19 6.42 11.57
CA GLY A 170 5.06 5.33 12.02
C GLY A 170 6.00 4.81 10.93
N SER A 171 5.52 4.76 9.69
CA SER A 171 6.25 4.24 8.54
C SER A 171 7.00 5.35 7.80
N LEU A 172 6.29 6.10 6.95
CA LEU A 172 6.85 7.09 6.04
C LEU A 172 7.59 8.21 6.77
N LEU A 173 7.00 8.71 7.86
CA LEU A 173 7.64 9.74 8.69
C LEU A 173 8.58 9.16 9.75
N GLY A 174 8.62 7.83 9.92
CA GLY A 174 9.50 7.13 10.85
C GLY A 174 10.96 7.16 10.45
N VAL A 175 11.27 7.21 9.14
CA VAL A 175 12.65 7.27 8.64
C VAL A 175 13.22 8.68 8.75
N PRO A 176 14.25 8.95 9.57
CA PRO A 176 14.77 10.30 9.75
C PRO A 176 15.37 10.85 8.45
N LEU A 177 15.12 12.14 8.18
CA LEU A 177 15.73 12.91 7.08
C LEU A 177 15.46 12.44 5.64
N ALA A 178 14.76 11.32 5.43
CA ALA A 178 14.38 10.86 4.10
C ALA A 178 13.41 11.85 3.42
N PRO A 179 13.60 12.13 2.11
CA PRO A 179 12.66 12.96 1.36
C PRO A 179 11.29 12.25 1.26
N LEU A 180 10.21 13.02 1.36
CA LEU A 180 8.86 12.50 1.32
C LEU A 180 8.37 12.37 -0.13
N PRO A 181 7.74 11.24 -0.51
CA PRO A 181 7.27 11.04 -1.88
C PRO A 181 6.03 11.89 -2.17
N LEU A 182 6.04 12.56 -3.31
CA LEU A 182 4.88 13.13 -3.98
C LEU A 182 4.58 12.27 -5.20
N PHE A 183 3.42 11.64 -5.22
CA PHE A 183 3.03 10.79 -6.33
C PHE A 183 2.46 11.63 -7.47
N LYS A 184 2.82 11.26 -8.70
CA LYS A 184 2.33 11.90 -9.93
C LYS A 184 2.00 10.84 -10.98
N ASP A 185 0.91 11.06 -11.72
CA ASP A 185 0.60 10.27 -12.90
C ASP A 185 1.54 10.63 -14.06
N GLY A 186 2.15 9.61 -14.66
CA GLY A 186 3.16 9.76 -15.70
C GLY A 186 4.57 10.08 -15.16
N PHE A 187 5.48 10.45 -16.07
CA PHE A 187 6.87 10.76 -15.72
C PHE A 187 7.03 12.20 -15.22
N PRO A 188 7.80 12.44 -14.15
CA PRO A 188 8.13 13.80 -13.72
C PRO A 188 9.11 14.44 -14.71
N THR A 189 8.98 15.74 -14.91
CA THR A 189 9.97 16.53 -15.65
C THR A 189 11.20 16.80 -14.79
N VAL A 190 12.34 17.10 -15.42
CA VAL A 190 13.58 17.47 -14.71
C VAL A 190 13.37 18.67 -13.79
N ALA A 191 12.54 19.62 -14.21
CA ALA A 191 12.19 20.80 -13.42
C ALA A 191 11.39 20.44 -12.15
N GLU A 192 10.46 19.48 -12.23
CA GLU A 192 9.66 19.02 -11.09
C GLU A 192 10.50 18.25 -10.06
N VAL A 193 11.41 17.39 -10.54
CA VAL A 193 12.37 16.69 -9.66
C VAL A 193 13.29 17.70 -8.98
N ALA A 194 13.84 18.66 -9.74
CA ALA A 194 14.70 19.71 -9.19
C ALA A 194 13.96 20.60 -8.17
N ALA A 195 12.71 20.98 -8.45
CA ALA A 195 11.89 21.78 -7.54
C ALA A 195 11.64 21.07 -6.21
N GLY A 196 11.33 19.77 -6.22
CA GLY A 196 11.14 18.98 -4.99
C GLY A 196 12.39 18.91 -4.10
N LEU A 197 13.58 18.88 -4.72
CA LEU A 197 14.86 18.79 -4.00
C LEU A 197 15.30 20.12 -3.34
N THR A 198 14.67 21.24 -3.68
CA THR A 198 14.95 22.54 -3.04
C THR A 198 14.25 22.67 -1.67
N ARG A 199 14.93 23.28 -0.68
CA ARG A 199 14.31 23.54 0.64
C ARG A 199 13.23 24.63 0.51
N PRO A 200 12.05 24.47 1.11
CA PRO A 200 11.00 25.47 0.96
C PRO A 200 11.32 26.74 1.77
N SER A 201 11.22 27.91 1.12
CA SER A 201 10.92 29.17 1.80
C SER A 201 9.41 29.25 2.11
N SER A 202 9.00 30.11 3.04
CA SER A 202 7.57 30.35 3.36
C SER A 202 6.75 30.80 2.14
N SER A 203 7.38 31.41 1.14
CA SER A 203 6.79 31.72 -0.17
C SER A 203 6.77 30.53 -1.15
N ALA A 204 7.73 29.61 -1.06
CA ALA A 204 7.79 28.39 -1.88
C ALA A 204 6.72 27.35 -1.51
N GLN A 205 6.18 27.38 -0.27
CA GLN A 205 5.02 26.56 0.11
C GLN A 205 3.77 26.86 -0.74
N ARG A 206 3.61 28.10 -1.23
CA ARG A 206 2.54 28.45 -2.21
C ARG A 206 2.84 27.98 -3.62
N SER A 207 4.12 27.90 -4.01
CA SER A 207 4.53 27.53 -5.38
C SER A 207 4.68 26.00 -5.57
N LEU A 208 5.04 25.25 -4.54
CA LEU A 208 4.97 23.77 -4.55
C LEU A 208 3.53 23.24 -4.52
N ALA A 209 2.57 24.07 -4.09
CA ALA A 209 1.14 23.79 -4.21
C ALA A 209 0.63 23.85 -5.67
N THR A 210 1.43 24.37 -6.62
CA THR A 210 1.03 24.52 -8.03
C THR A 210 1.61 23.48 -8.99
N THR A 211 2.53 22.60 -8.59
CA THR A 211 3.30 21.82 -9.59
C THR A 211 3.64 20.35 -9.28
N GLY A 212 3.23 19.74 -8.16
CA GLY A 212 3.80 18.42 -7.78
C GLY A 212 2.87 17.30 -7.27
N SER A 213 1.63 17.58 -6.87
CA SER A 213 0.63 16.53 -6.58
C SER A 213 -0.77 17.12 -6.67
N GLU A 214 -1.53 16.75 -7.68
CA GLU A 214 -2.96 17.09 -7.81
C GLU A 214 -3.84 16.35 -6.81
N ILE A 215 -3.26 15.41 -6.04
CA ILE A 215 -3.94 14.62 -5.02
C ILE A 215 -4.41 15.51 -3.88
N GLU A 216 -5.73 15.57 -3.70
CA GLU A 216 -6.40 16.27 -2.62
C GLU A 216 -7.10 15.27 -1.69
N LEU A 217 -7.01 15.52 -0.38
CA LEU A 217 -7.62 14.75 0.69
C LEU A 217 -8.32 15.70 1.65
N GLN A 218 -9.44 15.29 2.24
CA GLN A 218 -10.22 16.11 3.17
C GLN A 218 -10.46 15.38 4.50
N PRO A 219 -9.42 15.22 5.35
CA PRO A 219 -9.50 14.36 6.53
C PRO A 219 -10.59 14.78 7.50
N VAL A 220 -11.40 13.83 7.96
CA VAL A 220 -12.49 14.05 8.92
C VAL A 220 -12.18 13.42 10.28
N ALA A 221 -12.53 14.10 11.38
CA ALA A 221 -12.28 13.59 12.72
C ALA A 221 -13.25 12.45 13.05
N VAL A 222 -12.75 11.40 13.69
CA VAL A 222 -13.56 10.25 14.10
C VAL A 222 -14.64 10.64 15.12
N GLU A 223 -14.36 11.65 15.95
CA GLU A 223 -15.32 12.20 16.92
C GLU A 223 -16.56 12.78 16.22
N ASP A 224 -16.37 13.53 15.13
CA ASP A 224 -17.46 14.13 14.35
C ASP A 224 -18.30 13.04 13.67
N VAL A 225 -17.62 12.06 13.05
CA VAL A 225 -18.28 10.92 12.40
C VAL A 225 -19.09 10.12 13.43
N ALA A 226 -18.50 9.80 14.59
CA ALA A 226 -19.16 9.02 15.63
C ALA A 226 -20.37 9.75 16.22
N ALA A 227 -20.25 11.05 16.49
CA ALA A 227 -21.36 11.86 16.97
C ALA A 227 -22.53 11.90 15.98
N ALA A 228 -22.23 12.09 14.68
CA ALA A 228 -23.27 12.10 13.65
C ALA A 228 -23.94 10.73 13.46
N MET A 229 -23.15 9.64 13.46
CA MET A 229 -23.70 8.29 13.35
C MET A 229 -24.58 7.92 14.53
N ALA A 230 -24.21 8.29 15.77
CA ALA A 230 -25.05 8.06 16.93
C ALA A 230 -26.37 8.82 16.83
N LYS A 231 -26.34 10.10 16.45
CA LYS A 231 -27.55 10.91 16.18
C LYS A 231 -28.40 10.28 15.06
N ALA A 232 -27.80 9.71 14.02
CA ALA A 232 -28.53 9.16 12.88
C ALA A 232 -29.44 7.96 13.23
N VAL A 233 -29.24 7.33 14.39
CA VAL A 233 -29.99 6.15 14.83
C VAL A 233 -31.40 6.49 15.32
N ASP A 234 -31.65 7.71 15.78
CA ASP A 234 -32.97 8.14 16.29
C ASP A 234 -33.40 9.55 15.84
N ARG A 235 -32.63 10.20 14.95
CA ARG A 235 -32.94 11.56 14.49
C ARG A 235 -34.01 11.59 13.40
N ASP A 236 -35.10 12.29 13.71
CA ASP A 236 -36.15 12.63 12.76
C ASP A 236 -35.64 13.54 11.62
N GLY A 237 -36.23 13.38 10.43
CA GLY A 237 -35.92 14.20 9.26
C GLY A 237 -34.66 13.80 8.50
N VAL A 238 -33.94 12.77 8.97
CA VAL A 238 -32.77 12.21 8.30
C VAL A 238 -33.02 10.72 8.02
N SER A 239 -33.79 10.45 6.95
CA SER A 239 -34.13 9.10 6.48
C SER A 239 -33.80 8.96 5.00
N ASN A 240 -33.38 7.76 4.61
CA ASN A 240 -33.09 7.35 3.22
C ASN A 240 -32.13 8.31 2.50
N THR A 241 -31.15 8.83 3.23
CA THR A 241 -30.22 9.85 2.76
C THR A 241 -28.79 9.34 2.82
N THR A 242 -27.96 9.80 1.87
CA THR A 242 -26.53 9.50 1.82
C THR A 242 -25.74 10.77 2.00
N TYR A 243 -24.80 10.75 2.93
CA TYR A 243 -23.95 11.87 3.26
C TYR A 243 -22.51 11.56 2.87
N ASP A 244 -21.93 12.39 2.04
CA ASP A 244 -20.47 12.42 1.91
C ASP A 244 -19.88 13.16 3.12
N VAL A 245 -18.91 12.54 3.78
CA VAL A 245 -18.42 13.01 5.09
C VAL A 245 -16.96 13.45 4.95
N GLY A 246 -16.80 14.76 4.75
CA GLY A 246 -15.51 15.44 4.68
C GLY A 246 -15.22 16.23 5.94
N GLY A 247 -13.94 16.41 6.26
CA GLY A 247 -13.54 17.37 7.29
C GLY A 247 -13.58 18.82 6.78
N ARG A 248 -13.28 19.76 7.68
CA ARG A 248 -13.37 21.19 7.40
C ARG A 248 -12.48 21.69 6.26
N ASP A 249 -11.27 21.13 6.17
CA ASP A 249 -10.20 21.67 5.36
C ASP A 249 -9.76 20.64 4.32
N ARG A 250 -9.51 21.12 3.09
CA ARG A 250 -8.95 20.32 2.00
C ARG A 250 -7.44 20.48 1.96
N PHE A 251 -6.73 19.37 1.89
CA PHE A 251 -5.27 19.33 1.88
C PHE A 251 -4.77 18.66 0.62
N ARG A 252 -3.75 19.24 0.00
CA ARG A 252 -2.91 18.50 -0.93
C ARG A 252 -2.08 17.47 -0.14
N TRP A 253 -1.75 16.34 -0.77
CA TRP A 253 -0.93 15.28 -0.16
C TRP A 253 0.32 15.82 0.55
N GLY A 254 1.07 16.69 -0.10
CA GLY A 254 2.27 17.30 0.48
C GLY A 254 2.02 18.20 1.69
N GLN A 255 0.84 18.84 1.81
CA GLN A 255 0.46 19.67 2.96
C GLN A 255 0.04 18.80 4.14
N LEU A 256 -0.70 17.72 3.89
CA LEU A 256 -1.07 16.74 4.91
C LEU A 256 0.17 16.15 5.58
N LEU A 257 1.18 15.78 4.78
CA LEU A 257 2.47 15.30 5.28
C LEU A 257 3.21 16.31 6.15
N ASP A 258 3.11 17.61 5.84
CA ASP A 258 3.71 18.67 6.66
C ASP A 258 3.01 18.79 8.02
N VAL A 259 1.68 18.71 8.05
CA VAL A 259 0.89 18.73 9.31
C VAL A 259 1.33 17.58 10.22
N LEU A 260 1.42 16.35 9.70
CA LEU A 260 1.86 15.19 10.48
C LEU A 260 3.33 15.30 10.91
N THR A 261 4.20 15.86 10.06
CA THR A 261 5.61 16.08 10.41
C THR A 261 5.74 17.07 11.58
N LEU A 262 4.95 18.15 11.55
CA LEU A 262 4.88 19.13 12.64
C LEU A 262 4.31 18.53 13.92
N ALA A 263 3.27 17.69 13.82
CA ALA A 263 2.68 16.97 14.96
C ALA A 263 3.68 16.02 15.64
N LYS A 264 4.64 15.46 14.89
CA LYS A 264 5.77 14.69 15.44
C LYS A 264 6.87 15.55 16.07
N GLY A 265 6.71 16.88 16.11
CA GLY A 265 7.75 17.80 16.57
C GLY A 265 8.94 17.92 15.61
N ALA A 266 8.81 17.45 14.37
CA ALA A 266 9.86 17.52 13.36
C ALA A 266 9.65 18.71 12.42
N ARG A 267 10.72 19.16 11.77
CA ARG A 267 10.63 20.20 10.73
C ARG A 267 10.18 19.59 9.39
N PRO A 268 9.39 20.31 8.58
CA PRO A 268 9.01 19.88 7.24
C PRO A 268 10.22 19.41 6.42
N ARG A 269 10.06 18.25 5.76
CA ARG A 269 11.13 17.57 5.03
C ARG A 269 11.10 17.96 3.55
N ARG A 270 12.21 17.67 2.84
CA ARG A 270 12.26 17.79 1.37
C ARG A 270 11.29 16.78 0.75
N LYS A 271 10.78 17.08 -0.44
CA LYS A 271 9.78 16.26 -1.13
C LYS A 271 10.35 15.79 -2.48
N ILE A 272 10.13 14.55 -2.87
CA ILE A 272 10.59 14.04 -4.18
C ILE A 272 9.38 13.60 -4.99
N VAL A 273 9.27 14.09 -6.22
CA VAL A 273 8.21 13.68 -7.14
C VAL A 273 8.58 12.31 -7.71
N VAL A 274 7.72 11.33 -7.52
CA VAL A 274 7.93 9.94 -7.97
C VAL A 274 6.78 9.53 -8.89
N PRO A 275 7.06 8.93 -10.06
CA PRO A 275 6.01 8.38 -10.91
C PRO A 275 5.18 7.33 -10.17
N ALA A 276 3.86 7.47 -10.21
CA ALA A 276 2.91 6.55 -9.59
C ALA A 276 3.08 5.11 -10.09
N PHE A 277 3.30 4.93 -11.40
CA PHE A 277 3.50 3.60 -11.99
C PHE A 277 4.74 2.88 -11.41
N LEU A 278 5.80 3.65 -11.10
CA LEU A 278 7.01 3.10 -10.50
C LEU A 278 6.73 2.65 -9.07
N ILE A 279 6.02 3.47 -8.29
CA ILE A 279 5.62 3.09 -6.92
C ILE A 279 4.70 1.87 -6.97
N ARG A 280 3.72 1.82 -7.88
CA ARG A 280 2.83 0.68 -8.07
C ARG A 280 3.59 -0.63 -8.30
N PHE A 281 4.64 -0.58 -9.12
CA PHE A 281 5.55 -1.71 -9.33
C PHE A 281 6.34 -2.05 -8.06
N LEU A 282 6.91 -1.04 -7.40
CA LEU A 282 7.74 -1.19 -6.20
C LEU A 282 6.95 -1.64 -4.96
N LEU A 283 5.64 -1.38 -4.88
CA LEU A 283 4.76 -1.88 -3.82
C LEU A 283 4.65 -3.41 -3.79
N GLY A 284 5.17 -4.12 -4.80
CA GLY A 284 5.40 -5.57 -4.71
C GLY A 284 6.49 -5.96 -3.70
N LEU A 285 7.40 -5.05 -3.38
CA LEU A 285 8.57 -5.29 -2.53
C LEU A 285 8.24 -5.06 -1.04
N PRO A 286 8.55 -6.01 -0.13
CA PRO A 286 8.26 -5.87 1.29
C PRO A 286 8.89 -4.64 1.96
N ILE A 287 10.10 -4.27 1.56
CA ILE A 287 10.78 -3.07 2.08
C ILE A 287 10.02 -1.79 1.75
N VAL A 288 9.42 -1.72 0.56
CA VAL A 288 8.64 -0.57 0.12
C VAL A 288 7.31 -0.55 0.85
N ARG A 289 6.65 -1.70 1.06
CA ARG A 289 5.43 -1.80 1.89
C ARG A 289 5.64 -1.42 3.35
N SER A 290 6.83 -1.69 3.91
CA SER A 290 7.18 -1.28 5.27
C SER A 290 7.38 0.23 5.39
N LEU A 291 7.80 0.90 4.32
CA LEU A 291 8.04 2.34 4.28
C LEU A 291 6.80 3.13 3.85
N LEU A 292 6.04 2.57 2.90
CA LEU A 292 4.79 3.06 2.38
C LEU A 292 3.73 1.99 2.64
N PRO A 293 2.94 2.12 3.72
CA PRO A 293 1.92 1.14 4.10
C PRO A 293 0.70 1.28 3.18
N LEU A 294 0.91 1.18 1.88
CA LEU A 294 -0.12 1.29 0.85
C LEU A 294 -0.11 0.00 0.02
N THR A 295 -1.28 -0.53 -0.29
CA THR A 295 -1.45 -1.52 -1.36
C THR A 295 -1.52 -0.82 -2.73
N ALA A 296 -1.48 -1.56 -3.83
CA ALA A 296 -1.68 -1.00 -5.16
C ALA A 296 -3.06 -0.31 -5.27
N ASP A 297 -4.10 -0.96 -4.75
CA ASP A 297 -5.45 -0.39 -4.69
C ASP A 297 -5.51 0.89 -3.86
N GLN A 298 -4.82 0.93 -2.71
CA GLN A 298 -4.75 2.12 -1.88
C GLN A 298 -3.96 3.26 -2.55
N LEU A 299 -2.96 2.94 -3.38
CA LEU A 299 -2.27 3.93 -4.20
C LEU A 299 -3.21 4.50 -5.28
N ASP A 300 -3.95 3.63 -5.98
CA ASP A 300 -4.91 4.05 -7.01
C ASP A 300 -6.03 4.92 -6.38
N MET A 301 -6.52 4.55 -5.19
CA MET A 301 -7.46 5.37 -4.40
C MET A 301 -6.85 6.70 -3.95
N LEU A 302 -5.59 6.71 -3.53
CA LEU A 302 -4.89 7.93 -3.14
C LEU A 302 -4.74 8.87 -4.35
N LEU A 303 -4.39 8.35 -5.52
CA LEU A 303 -4.22 9.14 -6.75
C LEU A 303 -5.55 9.75 -7.23
N ALA A 304 -6.66 9.03 -7.08
CA ALA A 304 -7.99 9.52 -7.42
C ALA A 304 -8.47 10.69 -6.53
N GLY A 305 -7.81 10.93 -5.39
CA GLY A 305 -8.22 11.92 -4.41
C GLY A 305 -9.39 11.46 -3.53
N ASN A 306 -9.57 12.17 -2.41
CA ASN A 306 -10.59 11.84 -1.40
C ASN A 306 -11.14 13.12 -0.76
N VAL A 307 -11.87 13.89 -1.57
CA VAL A 307 -12.58 15.12 -1.18
C VAL A 307 -14.07 14.97 -1.50
N CYS A 308 -14.94 15.72 -0.84
CA CYS A 308 -16.38 15.67 -1.08
C CYS A 308 -17.07 16.99 -0.70
N ASP A 309 -18.39 17.06 -0.89
CA ASP A 309 -19.22 18.15 -0.36
C ASP A 309 -19.79 17.74 1.00
N GLU A 310 -19.16 18.23 2.07
CA GLU A 310 -19.53 17.95 3.46
C GLU A 310 -20.69 18.82 3.97
N GLY A 311 -21.16 19.81 3.19
CA GLY A 311 -22.15 20.79 3.62
C GLY A 311 -23.43 20.18 4.21
N PRO A 312 -24.07 19.19 3.55
CA PRO A 312 -25.25 18.51 4.09
C PRO A 312 -24.97 17.78 5.40
N PHE A 313 -23.81 17.10 5.50
CA PHE A 313 -23.40 16.38 6.71
C PHE A 313 -23.27 17.34 7.91
N VAL A 314 -22.54 18.44 7.71
CA VAL A 314 -22.29 19.46 8.75
C VAL A 314 -23.60 20.10 9.22
N ARG A 315 -24.46 20.47 8.28
CA ARG A 315 -25.73 21.15 8.57
C ARG A 315 -26.74 20.24 9.25
N ASP A 316 -26.97 19.04 8.73
CA ASP A 316 -28.09 18.20 9.17
C ASP A 316 -27.80 17.54 10.53
N PHE A 317 -26.53 17.33 10.86
CA PHE A 317 -26.09 16.77 12.14
C PHE A 317 -25.57 17.81 13.16
N ASP A 318 -25.58 19.10 12.80
CA ASP A 318 -25.09 20.21 13.63
C ASP A 318 -23.69 19.93 14.18
N ILE A 319 -22.76 19.64 13.27
CA ILE A 319 -21.37 19.30 13.57
C ILE A 319 -20.52 20.56 13.41
N GLU A 320 -19.71 20.90 14.41
CA GLU A 320 -18.64 21.88 14.25
C GLU A 320 -17.33 21.14 13.94
N PRO A 321 -16.88 21.05 12.66
CA PRO A 321 -15.91 20.04 12.31
C PRO A 321 -14.52 20.34 12.91
N ILE A 322 -13.94 19.31 13.55
CA ILE A 322 -12.61 19.36 14.13
C ILE A 322 -11.58 19.43 13.01
N ARG A 323 -10.64 20.38 13.14
CA ARG A 323 -9.60 20.59 12.14
C ARG A 323 -8.55 19.51 12.17
N PHE A 324 -8.04 19.15 10.99
CA PHE A 324 -6.81 18.37 10.85
C PHE A 324 -5.60 19.29 11.00
N ALA A 325 -5.06 19.38 12.21
CA ALA A 325 -4.01 20.34 12.57
C ALA A 325 -2.97 19.68 13.50
N PRO A 326 -1.74 20.24 13.62
CA PRO A 326 -0.67 19.60 14.38
C PRO A 326 -1.01 19.30 15.84
N ASP A 327 -1.85 20.13 16.47
CA ASP A 327 -2.35 19.98 17.83
C ASP A 327 -3.40 18.87 17.96
N THR A 328 -4.33 18.76 17.01
CA THR A 328 -5.37 17.72 17.02
C THR A 328 -4.82 16.34 16.67
N VAL A 329 -3.74 16.27 15.89
CA VAL A 329 -3.04 15.02 15.56
C VAL A 329 -1.76 14.79 16.36
N ALA A 330 -1.52 15.55 17.44
CA ALA A 330 -0.31 15.44 18.26
C ALA A 330 -0.06 14.03 18.84
N TYR A 331 -1.09 13.18 18.91
CA TYR A 331 -0.98 11.79 19.35
C TYR A 331 -0.06 10.94 18.46
N VAL A 332 0.23 11.36 17.22
CA VAL A 332 1.17 10.67 16.31
C VAL A 332 2.66 10.90 16.67
N GLY A 333 2.94 11.88 17.54
CA GLY A 333 4.28 12.32 17.90
C GLY A 333 4.86 11.72 19.18
N THR A 334 4.04 11.06 19.99
CA THR A 334 4.44 10.69 21.36
C THR A 334 4.93 9.24 21.48
N GLY A 335 6.24 9.07 21.48
CA GLY A 335 6.86 8.38 22.62
C GLY A 335 6.98 9.39 23.76
N VAL A 336 6.19 9.21 24.83
CA VAL A 336 6.24 9.84 26.17
C VAL A 336 6.75 11.30 26.30
N ALA A 337 5.85 12.17 26.77
CA ALA A 337 6.04 13.39 27.58
C ALA A 337 5.71 14.76 26.94
N ARG A 338 4.81 15.45 27.66
CA ARG A 338 4.46 16.89 27.65
C ARG A 338 3.59 17.41 26.50
N VAL A 339 2.28 17.27 26.70
CA VAL A 339 1.38 18.40 26.45
C VAL A 339 1.09 19.04 27.80
N ALA A 340 1.57 20.27 27.99
CA ALA A 340 1.07 21.13 29.04
C ALA A 340 -0.40 21.42 28.69
N THR A 341 -1.30 20.88 29.49
CA THR A 341 -2.74 21.15 29.46
C THR A 341 -3.01 22.64 29.55
N ALA A 342 -3.59 23.21 28.50
CA ALA A 342 -4.43 24.39 28.59
C ALA A 342 -5.88 23.96 28.36
N THR A 343 -6.54 23.66 29.48
CA THR A 343 -7.99 23.77 29.75
C THR A 343 -8.99 23.28 28.69
N ALA A 344 -9.46 22.06 28.88
CA ALA A 344 -10.90 21.77 28.89
C ALA A 344 -11.16 20.67 29.94
N SER A 345 -11.82 21.05 31.05
CA SER A 345 -12.37 20.12 32.03
C SER A 345 -13.52 19.33 31.37
N SER A 346 -13.49 18.01 31.31
CA SER A 346 -13.93 17.12 32.39
C SER A 346 -13.80 15.66 31.93
N GLY A 347 -13.56 14.73 32.87
CA GLY A 347 -13.58 13.28 32.63
C GLY A 347 -12.22 12.58 32.76
N LYS A 348 -11.92 12.06 33.97
CA LYS A 348 -10.73 11.29 34.33
C LYS A 348 -10.77 9.87 33.76
N TYR A 349 -9.83 9.47 32.90
CA TYR A 349 -9.27 8.11 32.85
C TYR A 349 -7.81 8.16 32.39
N LEU A 350 -6.87 7.88 33.30
CA LEU A 350 -5.44 7.80 33.03
C LEU A 350 -5.11 6.38 32.54
N LEU A 351 -4.77 6.25 31.25
CA LEU A 351 -4.40 4.97 30.61
C LEU A 351 -2.99 4.54 31.03
N ARG A 352 -2.90 3.31 31.54
CA ARG A 352 -1.68 2.59 31.92
C ARG A 352 -0.89 2.21 30.67
N HIS A 353 0.42 2.48 30.64
CA HIS A 353 1.30 2.14 29.52
C HIS A 353 1.43 0.62 29.33
N TYR A 354 1.31 0.15 28.09
CA TYR A 354 1.52 -1.23 27.65
C TYR A 354 2.75 -1.29 26.72
N ASP A 355 3.67 -2.21 26.97
CA ASP A 355 4.83 -2.48 26.12
C ASP A 355 4.52 -3.63 25.13
N PRO A 356 4.68 -3.43 23.80
CA PRO A 356 4.44 -4.48 22.81
C PRO A 356 5.57 -5.54 22.76
N PRO A 357 5.26 -6.79 22.39
CA PRO A 357 6.27 -7.84 22.21
C PRO A 357 7.19 -7.56 21.01
N ALA A 358 8.42 -8.11 21.08
CA ALA A 358 9.48 -7.86 20.09
C ALA A 358 9.09 -8.26 18.66
N PRO A 359 9.45 -7.45 17.64
CA PRO A 359 9.03 -7.69 16.25
C PRO A 359 9.72 -8.93 15.66
N ASN A 360 8.93 -9.88 15.15
CA ASN A 360 9.42 -10.77 14.10
C ASN A 360 9.46 -9.97 12.78
N THR A 361 10.44 -10.22 11.92
CA THR A 361 10.68 -9.38 10.74
C THR A 361 9.70 -9.63 9.58
N GLY A 362 8.79 -10.61 9.70
CA GLY A 362 7.83 -10.98 8.65
C GLY A 362 8.45 -11.54 7.34
N ILE A 363 9.77 -11.79 7.30
CA ILE A 363 10.48 -12.27 6.09
C ILE A 363 10.75 -13.77 6.21
N GLY A 364 10.23 -14.57 5.27
CA GLY A 364 10.50 -16.02 5.21
C GLY A 364 11.99 -16.33 4.96
N HIS A 365 12.48 -17.44 5.52
CA HIS A 365 13.91 -17.81 5.50
C HIS A 365 14.54 -17.84 4.10
N ALA A 366 13.81 -18.31 3.07
CA ALA A 366 14.28 -18.32 1.68
C ALA A 366 14.48 -16.91 1.11
N LYS A 367 13.56 -15.98 1.44
CA LYS A 367 13.67 -14.56 1.04
C LYS A 367 14.86 -13.89 1.71
N PHE A 368 15.04 -14.13 3.01
CA PHE A 368 16.21 -13.62 3.73
C PHE A 368 17.52 -14.15 3.12
N GLY A 369 17.60 -15.45 2.83
CA GLY A 369 18.76 -16.06 2.17
C GLY A 369 19.06 -15.44 0.80
N MET A 370 18.03 -15.20 -0.03
CA MET A 370 18.19 -14.51 -1.31
C MET A 370 18.74 -13.09 -1.14
N TRP A 371 18.29 -12.34 -0.14
CA TRP A 371 18.82 -10.99 0.12
C TRP A 371 20.29 -10.98 0.53
N VAL A 372 20.69 -11.90 1.40
CA VAL A 372 22.11 -12.07 1.79
C VAL A 372 22.94 -12.41 0.56
N PHE A 373 22.45 -13.33 -0.28
CA PHE A 373 23.10 -13.71 -1.53
C PHE A 373 23.24 -12.51 -2.49
N LEU A 374 22.16 -11.77 -2.76
CA LEU A 374 22.21 -10.58 -3.63
C LEU A 374 23.13 -9.50 -3.08
N ALA A 375 23.17 -9.29 -1.76
CA ALA A 375 24.11 -8.36 -1.14
C ALA A 375 25.56 -8.77 -1.38
N SER A 376 25.88 -10.07 -1.31
CA SER A 376 27.24 -10.54 -1.64
C SER A 376 27.58 -10.36 -3.12
N GLU A 377 26.62 -10.56 -4.03
CA GLU A 377 26.83 -10.36 -5.47
C GLU A 377 27.03 -8.88 -5.80
N VAL A 378 26.29 -7.96 -5.16
CA VAL A 378 26.54 -6.51 -5.27
C VAL A 378 27.98 -6.19 -4.90
N MET A 379 28.48 -6.71 -3.78
CA MET A 379 29.85 -6.47 -3.35
C MET A 379 30.87 -7.03 -4.36
N PHE A 380 30.63 -8.25 -4.85
CA PHE A 380 31.48 -8.91 -5.83
C PHE A 380 31.59 -8.13 -7.15
N PHE A 381 30.46 -7.77 -7.77
CA PHE A 381 30.45 -7.00 -9.02
C PHE A 381 30.90 -5.56 -8.83
N THR A 382 30.63 -4.93 -7.68
CA THR A 382 31.16 -3.60 -7.36
C THR A 382 32.69 -3.60 -7.33
N GLY A 383 33.31 -4.66 -6.79
CA GLY A 383 34.77 -4.82 -6.82
C GLY A 383 35.33 -4.92 -8.23
N LEU A 384 34.72 -5.74 -9.10
CA LEU A 384 35.15 -5.90 -10.49
C LEU A 384 34.93 -4.63 -11.33
N ILE A 385 33.78 -3.96 -11.18
CA ILE A 385 33.48 -2.68 -11.84
C ILE A 385 34.43 -1.59 -11.36
N GLY A 386 34.70 -1.52 -10.05
CA GLY A 386 35.67 -0.58 -9.48
C GLY A 386 37.07 -0.80 -10.04
N ALA A 387 37.51 -2.05 -10.15
CA ALA A 387 38.79 -2.40 -10.77
C ALA A 387 38.86 -1.93 -12.23
N TYR A 388 37.80 -2.14 -13.03
CA TYR A 388 37.73 -1.62 -14.40
C TYR A 388 37.87 -0.09 -14.46
N ILE A 389 37.10 0.65 -13.65
CA ILE A 389 37.15 2.11 -13.63
C ILE A 389 38.55 2.61 -13.23
N ILE A 390 39.16 2.02 -12.22
CA ILE A 390 40.51 2.42 -11.77
C ILE A 390 41.55 2.15 -12.85
N LEU A 391 41.56 0.93 -13.43
CA LEU A 391 42.53 0.55 -14.45
C LEU A 391 42.37 1.37 -15.73
N ARG A 392 41.12 1.69 -16.11
CA ARG A 392 40.81 2.57 -17.22
C ARG A 392 41.40 3.96 -17.05
N ASN A 393 41.23 4.57 -15.87
CA ASN A 393 41.74 5.90 -15.60
C ASN A 393 43.26 5.92 -15.37
N ALA A 394 43.85 4.81 -14.94
CA ALA A 394 45.28 4.69 -14.66
C ALA A 394 46.13 4.34 -15.90
N THR A 395 45.53 3.81 -16.97
CA THR A 395 46.24 3.34 -18.16
C THR A 395 46.17 4.41 -19.28
N PRO A 396 47.30 5.04 -19.65
CA PRO A 396 47.32 6.00 -20.75
C PRO A 396 46.93 5.36 -22.08
N GLY A 397 46.15 6.06 -22.90
CA GLY A 397 45.74 5.58 -24.23
C GLY A 397 44.66 4.50 -24.21
N TRP A 398 43.76 4.54 -23.23
CA TRP A 398 42.58 3.66 -23.20
C TRP A 398 41.74 3.82 -24.47
N PRO A 399 41.33 2.73 -25.15
CA PRO A 399 40.61 2.81 -26.41
C PRO A 399 39.20 3.37 -26.24
N ASP A 400 38.70 4.07 -27.24
CA ASP A 400 37.29 4.46 -27.31
C ASP A 400 36.42 3.21 -27.57
N PRO A 401 35.30 3.02 -26.86
CA PRO A 401 34.46 1.82 -26.99
C PRO A 401 34.02 1.51 -28.42
N GLY A 402 33.69 2.56 -29.20
CA GLY A 402 33.22 2.43 -30.57
C GLY A 402 34.25 1.89 -31.57
N ASP A 403 35.55 1.95 -31.24
CA ASP A 403 36.62 1.47 -32.11
C ASP A 403 36.84 -0.04 -32.03
N ARG A 404 36.41 -0.66 -30.92
CA ARG A 404 36.70 -2.08 -30.62
C ARG A 404 35.46 -2.93 -30.42
N LEU A 405 34.32 -2.33 -30.07
CA LEU A 405 33.12 -3.04 -29.66
C LEU A 405 31.93 -2.74 -30.59
N SER A 406 31.04 -3.72 -30.74
CA SER A 406 29.83 -3.56 -31.55
C SER A 406 28.68 -2.99 -30.73
N LEU A 407 28.49 -1.67 -30.81
CA LEU A 407 27.38 -1.01 -30.10
C LEU A 407 26.01 -1.52 -30.55
N GLY A 408 25.82 -1.75 -31.86
CA GLY A 408 24.53 -2.19 -32.40
C GLY A 408 24.11 -3.59 -31.92
N LEU A 409 25.04 -4.55 -31.97
CA LEU A 409 24.78 -5.91 -31.49
C LEU A 409 24.51 -5.91 -29.98
N THR A 410 25.34 -5.22 -29.22
CA THR A 410 25.23 -5.18 -27.75
C THR A 410 23.97 -4.44 -27.29
N ALA A 411 23.57 -3.36 -27.98
CA ALA A 411 22.30 -2.69 -27.70
C ALA A 411 21.10 -3.61 -27.93
N PHE A 412 21.13 -4.45 -28.97
CA PHE A 412 20.10 -5.47 -29.19
C PHE A 412 20.11 -6.54 -28.09
N MET A 413 21.29 -6.98 -27.64
CA MET A 413 21.40 -7.88 -26.47
C MET A 413 20.80 -7.26 -25.21
N THR A 414 21.10 -5.98 -24.93
CA THR A 414 20.51 -5.22 -23.81
C THR A 414 18.99 -5.14 -23.94
N PHE A 415 18.46 -4.89 -25.14
CA PHE A 415 17.03 -4.92 -25.40
C PHE A 415 16.41 -6.29 -25.08
N LEU A 416 17.06 -7.39 -25.47
CA LEU A 416 16.59 -8.74 -25.13
C LEU A 416 16.48 -8.95 -23.62
N LEU A 417 17.46 -8.51 -22.83
CA LEU A 417 17.42 -8.63 -21.37
C LEU A 417 16.30 -7.79 -20.76
N ILE A 418 16.14 -6.53 -21.18
CA ILE A 418 15.05 -5.66 -20.68
C ILE A 418 13.68 -6.28 -20.98
N VAL A 419 13.48 -6.80 -22.19
CA VAL A 419 12.25 -7.51 -22.57
C VAL A 419 12.09 -8.78 -21.74
N SER A 420 13.17 -9.53 -21.49
CA SER A 420 13.14 -10.72 -20.64
C SER A 420 12.67 -10.39 -19.22
N SER A 421 13.17 -9.30 -18.64
CA SER A 421 12.77 -8.79 -17.33
C SER A 421 11.27 -8.52 -17.27
N MET A 422 10.75 -7.81 -18.27
CA MET A 422 9.32 -7.51 -18.38
C MET A 422 8.50 -8.79 -18.46
N THR A 423 8.90 -9.75 -19.31
CA THR A 423 8.17 -11.02 -19.44
C THR A 423 8.18 -11.83 -18.15
N LEU A 424 9.25 -11.80 -17.35
CA LEU A 424 9.31 -12.49 -16.07
C LEU A 424 8.33 -11.91 -15.04
N VAL A 425 8.20 -10.58 -15.00
CA VAL A 425 7.18 -9.89 -14.17
C VAL A 425 5.77 -10.27 -14.60
N LEU A 426 5.50 -10.29 -15.92
CA LEU A 426 4.21 -10.70 -16.46
C LEU A 426 3.90 -12.17 -16.14
N SER A 427 4.92 -13.03 -16.14
CA SER A 427 4.82 -14.42 -15.71
C SER A 427 4.41 -14.53 -14.24
N LEU A 428 5.11 -13.82 -13.35
CA LEU A 428 4.82 -13.81 -11.91
C LEU A 428 3.40 -13.26 -11.62
N SER A 429 3.00 -12.18 -12.28
CA SER A 429 1.65 -11.61 -12.17
C SER A 429 0.58 -12.59 -12.68
N ALA A 430 0.86 -13.33 -13.75
CA ALA A 430 -0.07 -14.32 -14.27
C ALA A 430 -0.29 -15.49 -13.29
N ILE A 431 0.77 -16.02 -12.66
CA ILE A 431 0.62 -17.13 -11.71
C ILE A 431 -0.07 -16.70 -10.41
N GLN A 432 0.17 -15.47 -9.94
CA GLN A 432 -0.55 -14.87 -8.79
C GLN A 432 -2.06 -14.72 -9.03
N ARG A 433 -2.48 -14.62 -10.30
CA ARG A 433 -3.89 -14.55 -10.72
C ARG A 433 -4.46 -15.90 -11.15
N GLY A 434 -3.74 -17.00 -10.94
CA GLY A 434 -4.15 -18.34 -11.38
C GLY A 434 -4.12 -18.57 -12.90
N LEU A 435 -3.59 -17.62 -13.69
CA LEU A 435 -3.59 -17.67 -15.17
C LEU A 435 -2.45 -18.54 -15.72
N GLN A 436 -2.58 -19.86 -15.58
CA GLN A 436 -1.55 -20.85 -15.92
C GLN A 436 -0.98 -20.77 -17.35
N ALA A 437 -1.84 -20.55 -18.36
CA ALA A 437 -1.38 -20.48 -19.75
C ALA A 437 -0.49 -19.25 -20.00
N ARG A 438 -0.88 -18.09 -19.45
CA ARG A 438 -0.11 -16.84 -19.56
C ARG A 438 1.18 -16.92 -18.76
N PHE A 439 1.13 -17.52 -17.56
CA PHE A 439 2.32 -17.78 -16.74
C PHE A 439 3.39 -18.56 -17.53
N LYS A 440 3.01 -19.69 -18.13
CA LYS A 440 3.91 -20.54 -18.93
C LYS A 440 4.44 -19.80 -20.17
N LEU A 441 3.57 -19.11 -20.91
CA LEU A 441 3.97 -18.35 -22.09
C LEU A 441 5.05 -17.32 -21.73
N PHE A 442 4.79 -16.48 -20.73
CA PHE A 442 5.71 -15.42 -20.35
C PHE A 442 7.02 -15.96 -19.76
N LEU A 443 6.96 -17.01 -18.93
CA LEU A 443 8.18 -17.64 -18.39
C LEU A 443 9.04 -18.25 -19.51
N GLY A 444 8.41 -18.88 -20.50
CA GLY A 444 9.09 -19.43 -21.67
C GLY A 444 9.74 -18.34 -22.52
N LEU A 445 9.08 -17.20 -22.69
CA LEU A 445 9.66 -16.03 -23.37
C LEU A 445 10.88 -15.50 -22.61
N THR A 446 10.85 -15.42 -21.28
CA THR A 446 12.01 -15.02 -20.47
C THR A 446 13.20 -15.95 -20.70
N VAL A 447 12.99 -17.27 -20.63
CA VAL A 447 14.03 -18.28 -20.88
C VAL A 447 14.62 -18.12 -22.28
N LEU A 448 13.78 -17.93 -23.29
CA LEU A 448 14.21 -17.77 -24.68
C LEU A 448 15.04 -16.50 -24.89
N CYS A 449 14.62 -15.36 -24.34
CA CYS A 449 15.38 -14.11 -24.41
C CYS A 449 16.73 -14.24 -23.68
N GLY A 450 16.75 -14.85 -22.49
CA GLY A 450 17.98 -15.10 -21.74
C GLY A 450 18.95 -16.04 -22.46
N ALA A 451 18.45 -17.12 -23.07
CA ALA A 451 19.27 -18.03 -23.87
C ALA A 451 19.81 -17.35 -25.14
N ALA A 452 18.99 -16.52 -25.80
CA ALA A 452 19.42 -15.72 -26.95
C ALA A 452 20.52 -14.73 -26.58
N PHE A 453 20.39 -14.06 -25.41
CA PHE A 453 21.44 -13.19 -24.89
C PHE A 453 22.77 -13.94 -24.71
N VAL A 454 22.76 -15.09 -24.02
CA VAL A 454 23.98 -15.89 -23.80
C VAL A 454 24.58 -16.37 -25.13
N GLY A 455 23.75 -16.79 -26.09
CA GLY A 455 24.21 -17.20 -27.42
C GLY A 455 24.87 -16.06 -28.20
N LEU A 456 24.29 -14.86 -28.16
CA LEU A 456 24.84 -13.67 -28.79
C LEU A 456 26.14 -13.22 -28.09
N GLN A 457 26.22 -13.33 -26.76
CA GLN A 457 27.44 -13.05 -26.00
C GLN A 457 28.58 -13.98 -26.40
N VAL A 458 28.30 -15.29 -26.54
CA VAL A 458 29.29 -16.28 -27.01
C VAL A 458 29.74 -15.98 -28.43
N TYR A 459 28.81 -15.61 -29.31
CA TYR A 459 29.13 -15.19 -30.68
C TYR A 459 30.07 -13.97 -30.69
N GLU A 460 29.72 -12.92 -29.95
CA GLU A 460 30.54 -11.71 -29.83
C GLU A 460 31.95 -12.03 -29.30
N TRP A 461 32.04 -12.82 -28.24
CA TRP A 461 33.31 -13.27 -27.67
C TRP A 461 34.15 -14.09 -28.66
N SER A 462 33.53 -15.00 -29.40
CA SER A 462 34.25 -15.81 -30.40
C SER A 462 34.85 -14.96 -31.51
N HIS A 463 34.15 -13.88 -31.89
CA HIS A 463 34.62 -12.92 -32.89
C HIS A 463 35.81 -12.09 -32.37
N PHE A 464 35.75 -11.63 -31.12
CA PHE A 464 36.84 -10.88 -30.50
C PHE A 464 38.07 -11.74 -30.22
N LEU A 465 37.90 -12.96 -29.70
CA LEU A 465 39.00 -13.87 -29.39
C LEU A 465 39.81 -14.29 -30.63
N ALA A 466 39.20 -14.25 -31.81
CA ALA A 466 39.91 -14.49 -33.07
C ALA A 466 40.96 -13.41 -33.40
N HIS A 467 40.81 -12.20 -32.85
CA HIS A 467 41.67 -11.03 -33.16
C HIS A 467 42.42 -10.49 -31.93
N SER A 468 41.92 -10.70 -30.73
CA SER A 468 42.48 -10.13 -29.50
C SER A 468 42.23 -11.05 -28.30
N ALA A 469 43.31 -11.61 -27.78
CA ALA A 469 43.29 -12.45 -26.59
C ALA A 469 43.23 -11.60 -25.31
N PRO A 470 42.82 -12.17 -24.16
CA PRO A 470 42.86 -11.46 -22.87
C PRO A 470 44.25 -10.95 -22.49
N SER A 471 45.32 -11.55 -23.04
CA SER A 471 46.71 -11.15 -22.82
C SER A 471 47.21 -10.05 -23.77
N THR A 472 46.39 -9.60 -24.74
CA THR A 472 46.82 -8.62 -25.75
C THR A 472 47.11 -7.25 -25.13
N ASP A 473 46.21 -6.74 -24.30
CA ASP A 473 46.40 -5.51 -23.53
C ASP A 473 45.50 -5.49 -22.28
N MET A 474 45.67 -4.45 -21.45
CA MET A 474 44.91 -4.29 -20.20
C MET A 474 43.40 -4.18 -20.45
N PHE A 475 42.98 -3.56 -21.56
CA PHE A 475 41.56 -3.42 -21.90
C PHE A 475 40.94 -4.81 -22.11
N TRP A 476 41.53 -5.65 -22.95
CA TRP A 476 40.99 -6.99 -23.24
C TRP A 476 40.99 -7.88 -21.99
N GLY A 477 42.04 -7.83 -21.17
CA GLY A 477 42.13 -8.60 -19.94
C GLY A 477 40.98 -8.29 -18.96
N VAL A 478 40.70 -7.00 -18.72
CA VAL A 478 39.63 -6.59 -17.82
C VAL A 478 38.25 -6.76 -18.45
N PHE A 479 38.11 -6.49 -19.76
CA PHE A 479 36.87 -6.69 -20.52
C PHE A 479 36.38 -8.13 -20.42
N TYR A 480 37.22 -9.12 -20.76
CA TYR A 480 36.85 -10.53 -20.70
C TYR A 480 36.61 -11.01 -19.27
N THR A 481 37.36 -10.50 -18.30
CA THR A 481 37.12 -10.85 -16.89
C THR A 481 35.74 -10.37 -16.44
N LEU A 482 35.42 -9.08 -16.65
CA LEU A 482 34.20 -8.46 -16.17
C LEU A 482 32.96 -8.99 -16.90
N THR A 483 32.99 -9.01 -18.23
CA THR A 483 31.87 -9.55 -19.04
C THR A 483 31.77 -11.07 -18.93
N GLY A 484 32.86 -11.78 -18.63
CA GLY A 484 32.88 -13.23 -18.47
C GLY A 484 32.22 -13.68 -17.17
N PHE A 485 32.54 -13.03 -16.05
CA PHE A 485 31.84 -13.28 -14.78
C PHE A 485 30.35 -12.97 -14.88
N HIS A 486 30.00 -11.87 -15.56
CA HIS A 486 28.61 -11.55 -15.83
C HIS A 486 27.93 -12.61 -16.71
N GLY A 487 28.56 -13.02 -17.82
CA GLY A 487 28.05 -14.07 -18.69
C GLY A 487 27.83 -15.41 -17.97
N ALA A 488 28.75 -15.79 -17.07
CA ALA A 488 28.58 -16.96 -16.22
C ALA A 488 27.38 -16.80 -15.26
N HIS A 489 27.25 -15.63 -14.64
CA HIS A 489 26.13 -15.31 -13.74
C HIS A 489 24.77 -15.34 -14.46
N VAL A 490 24.68 -14.79 -15.69
CA VAL A 490 23.48 -14.87 -16.55
C VAL A 490 23.18 -16.33 -16.91
N THR A 491 24.21 -17.11 -17.28
CA THR A 491 24.05 -18.53 -17.65
C THR A 491 23.46 -19.34 -16.49
N ILE A 492 23.93 -19.12 -15.26
CA ILE A 492 23.34 -19.72 -14.05
C ILE A 492 21.87 -19.31 -13.91
N GLY A 493 21.55 -18.04 -14.15
CA GLY A 493 20.18 -17.54 -14.17
C GLY A 493 19.29 -18.24 -15.20
N VAL A 494 19.79 -18.44 -16.44
CA VAL A 494 19.05 -19.11 -17.51
C VAL A 494 18.77 -20.56 -17.14
N VAL A 495 19.75 -21.25 -16.55
CA VAL A 495 19.58 -22.63 -16.06
C VAL A 495 18.52 -22.67 -14.95
N ALA A 496 18.56 -21.74 -13.99
CA ALA A 496 17.54 -21.63 -12.94
C ALA A 496 16.14 -21.38 -13.52
N LEU A 497 16.01 -20.43 -14.45
CA LEU A 497 14.77 -20.15 -15.16
C LEU A 497 14.26 -21.37 -15.95
N ALA A 498 15.14 -22.10 -16.61
CA ALA A 498 14.77 -23.31 -17.34
C ALA A 498 14.28 -24.41 -16.40
N MET A 499 14.91 -24.59 -15.23
CA MET A 499 14.46 -25.55 -14.21
C MET A 499 13.05 -25.21 -13.70
N ILE A 500 12.79 -23.94 -13.36
CA ILE A 500 11.45 -23.53 -12.94
C ILE A 500 10.45 -23.60 -14.09
N TYR A 501 10.85 -23.35 -15.34
CA TYR A 501 9.98 -23.51 -16.49
C TYR A 501 9.58 -24.97 -16.71
N ILE A 502 10.51 -25.92 -16.57
CA ILE A 502 10.21 -27.36 -16.62
C ILE A 502 9.24 -27.76 -15.50
N LYS A 503 9.44 -27.25 -14.28
CA LYS A 503 8.51 -27.46 -13.16
C LYS A 503 7.12 -26.86 -13.45
N ALA A 504 7.06 -25.70 -14.09
CA ALA A 504 5.82 -25.07 -14.53
C ALA A 504 5.06 -25.92 -15.56
N LEU A 505 5.77 -26.49 -16.54
CA LEU A 505 5.16 -27.39 -17.55
C LEU A 505 4.53 -28.64 -16.91
N ARG A 506 5.11 -29.14 -15.81
CA ARG A 506 4.60 -30.26 -15.01
C ARG A 506 3.46 -29.88 -14.04
N GLY A 507 3.03 -28.62 -14.03
CA GLY A 507 1.98 -28.14 -13.13
C GLY A 507 2.42 -27.95 -11.67
N GLY A 508 3.73 -27.79 -11.42
CA GLY A 508 4.28 -27.70 -10.07
C GLY A 508 4.12 -26.34 -9.37
N TYR A 509 3.27 -25.44 -9.89
CA TYR A 509 3.03 -24.11 -9.32
C TYR A 509 1.53 -23.77 -9.30
N THR A 510 1.11 -23.13 -8.22
CA THR A 510 -0.26 -22.64 -8.00
C THR A 510 -0.22 -21.16 -7.60
N GLU A 511 -1.39 -20.53 -7.49
CA GLU A 511 -1.53 -19.14 -7.02
C GLU A 511 -1.07 -18.91 -5.58
N THR A 512 -0.87 -19.97 -4.79
CA THR A 512 -0.36 -19.90 -3.41
C THR A 512 1.07 -20.46 -3.27
N GLN A 513 1.54 -21.23 -4.25
CA GLN A 513 2.85 -21.88 -4.26
C GLN A 513 3.64 -21.47 -5.49
N TYR A 514 4.17 -20.25 -5.49
CA TYR A 514 5.01 -19.69 -6.57
C TYR A 514 6.34 -19.11 -6.04
N GLY A 515 6.70 -19.38 -4.78
CA GLY A 515 7.87 -18.78 -4.13
C GLY A 515 9.19 -18.96 -4.89
N ASP A 516 9.39 -20.11 -5.57
CA ASP A 516 10.58 -20.35 -6.38
C ASP A 516 10.66 -19.42 -7.60
N VAL A 517 9.51 -19.11 -8.22
CA VAL A 517 9.41 -18.16 -9.34
C VAL A 517 9.75 -16.76 -8.86
N GLU A 518 9.27 -16.37 -7.67
CA GLU A 518 9.60 -15.09 -7.04
C GLU A 518 11.09 -14.98 -6.72
N MET A 519 11.69 -16.01 -6.09
CA MET A 519 13.12 -16.01 -5.75
C MET A 519 14.00 -15.96 -7.01
N THR A 520 13.68 -16.77 -8.01
CA THR A 520 14.42 -16.78 -9.28
C THR A 520 14.23 -15.47 -10.04
N GLY A 521 13.05 -14.84 -9.92
CA GLY A 521 12.76 -13.51 -10.42
C GLY A 521 13.68 -12.44 -9.84
N LEU A 522 13.86 -12.42 -8.52
CA LEU A 522 14.77 -11.47 -7.86
C LEU A 522 16.21 -11.61 -8.35
N TYR A 523 16.70 -12.85 -8.50
CA TYR A 523 18.01 -13.12 -9.09
C TYR A 523 18.12 -12.58 -10.52
N TRP A 524 17.13 -12.86 -11.37
CA TRP A 524 17.14 -12.46 -12.77
C TRP A 524 17.12 -10.94 -12.96
N HIS A 525 16.29 -10.22 -12.20
CA HIS A 525 16.27 -8.76 -12.24
C HIS A 525 17.61 -8.14 -11.80
N PHE A 526 18.30 -8.79 -10.85
CA PHE A 526 19.62 -8.35 -10.44
C PHE A 526 20.67 -8.55 -11.55
N VAL A 527 20.62 -9.69 -12.25
CA VAL A 527 21.44 -9.96 -13.44
C VAL A 527 21.28 -8.82 -14.45
N ASP A 528 20.04 -8.47 -14.79
CA ASP A 528 19.74 -7.41 -15.76
C ASP A 528 20.30 -6.04 -15.33
N LEU A 529 20.18 -5.71 -14.03
CA LEU A 529 20.70 -4.47 -13.48
C LEU A 529 22.22 -4.37 -13.63
N VAL A 530 22.95 -5.45 -13.33
CA VAL A 530 24.40 -5.49 -13.52
C VAL A 530 24.75 -5.27 -14.98
N TRP A 531 24.04 -5.92 -15.92
CA TRP A 531 24.30 -5.74 -17.35
C TRP A 531 24.11 -4.29 -17.81
N ILE A 532 23.03 -3.63 -17.40
CA ILE A 532 22.77 -2.23 -17.79
C ILE A 532 23.93 -1.32 -17.35
N ILE A 533 24.47 -1.56 -16.16
CA ILE A 533 25.65 -0.83 -15.66
C ILE A 533 26.88 -1.17 -16.52
N LEU A 534 27.14 -2.46 -16.79
CA LEU A 534 28.27 -2.89 -17.61
C LEU A 534 28.21 -2.34 -19.04
N PHE A 535 27.05 -2.43 -19.69
CA PHE A 535 26.79 -1.86 -21.00
C PHE A 535 27.12 -0.36 -21.01
N THR A 536 26.69 0.38 -19.99
CA THR A 536 26.94 1.82 -19.90
C THR A 536 28.42 2.13 -19.76
N ILE A 537 29.14 1.47 -18.86
CA ILE A 537 30.55 1.82 -18.55
C ILE A 537 31.57 1.24 -19.55
N ILE A 538 31.21 0.17 -20.26
CA ILE A 538 32.10 -0.52 -21.20
C ILE A 538 31.83 -0.08 -22.64
N TYR A 539 30.55 0.03 -23.03
CA TYR A 539 30.16 0.21 -24.43
C TYR A 539 29.73 1.64 -24.78
N LEU A 540 29.35 2.47 -23.81
CA LEU A 540 28.88 3.84 -24.06
C LEU A 540 29.85 4.93 -23.62
N ILE A 541 30.34 4.80 -22.39
CA ILE A 541 31.31 5.72 -21.80
C ILE A 541 32.66 5.12 -22.04
#